data_AF-A0A371YK11-F1
#
_entry.id   AF-A0A371YK11-F1
#
_cell.length_a   1.000
_cell.length_b   1.000
_cell.length_c   1.000
_cell.angle_alpha   90.00
_cell.angle_beta   90.00
_cell.angle_gamma   90.00
#
_symmetry.space_group_name_H-M   'P 1'
#
loop_
_entity.id
_entity.type
_entity.pdbx_description
1 polymer ?
#
loop_
_entity_poly.entity_id
_entity_poly.type
_entity_poly.pdbx_seq_one_letter_code
_entity_poly.pdbx_strand_id
1 'polypeptide(L)'
;MSSLNLNIELYAHPINFPQNKAETNTIRKVFYQMAFDWHENIKNNFFNIFNDLDDLYNKSDSYANQVRHESISQAMKFLADHEIYDMTEQQFYQNFMSDYDTWDEDFNIIASKYEAIVERTEGLHAYRTARRKSRDKWVGYNAGGQGEAFAKNITSNIGHGVFNLAAAGLNAIGDSIKKNDIFKSPSTLNQVAEGLYNIVIAAFEATIDAINSEIGNTFYKYSNEESSKVEAIVEGINSGRIPEDKILPSLIKAIQLYPYNRDIYILFLSNFGDHDRSLEAVMNYFGIASLANEKKKIFELKRSKVSLASLEDCLVNLTILEEYAKSIGYEDFKEESQKLLEAAKKQEFEKRLSSTDLSTVSACKVNIPILQEFANQIGYKGFEKDSTEILNHAIESDFKLKLGATNLTTVSACKVNIPILQEFANQIGYKGFEKDSAEILNRAIESDFLLEASKYDLKSIKSCDTNVPKLKSFAADIGYQKFDEWAAQIKVKAKPKTTAVVLGYVAILIIGSLIFNEDAGAMGFMLCSVLFILGLISPKLVLWWGGEQTRFRVMKIYGLLILLSFVIFGMFVN
;
A
#
# COMPACT_ATOMS: atom_id res chain seq x y z
N MET A 1 -54.43 15.13 33.24
CA MET A 1 -53.37 15.58 32.33
C MET A 1 -53.72 15.07 30.94
N SER A 2 -53.83 15.94 29.94
CA SER A 2 -54.01 15.51 28.55
C SER A 2 -52.77 14.74 28.11
N SER A 3 -52.89 13.46 27.76
CA SER A 3 -51.79 12.62 27.31
C SER A 3 -51.07 13.30 26.14
N LEU A 4 -49.84 13.78 26.37
CA LEU A 4 -48.99 14.32 25.33
C LEU A 4 -48.55 13.15 24.45
N ASN A 5 -49.24 12.99 23.33
CA ASN A 5 -48.88 12.03 22.30
C ASN A 5 -47.68 12.55 21.53
N LEU A 6 -46.60 11.77 21.47
CA LEU A 6 -45.50 12.09 20.58
C LEU A 6 -45.90 11.68 19.16
N ASN A 7 -45.99 12.67 18.28
CA ASN A 7 -46.22 12.44 16.85
C ASN A 7 -44.87 12.45 16.13
N ILE A 8 -44.47 11.28 15.62
CA ILE A 8 -43.32 11.16 14.72
C ILE A 8 -43.87 10.86 13.33
N GLU A 9 -43.37 11.53 12.30
CA GLU A 9 -43.78 11.29 10.92
C GLU A 9 -42.82 10.32 10.25
N LEU A 10 -43.35 9.25 9.64
CA LEU A 10 -42.57 8.26 8.88
C LEU A 10 -43.25 8.04 7.53
N TYR A 11 -42.60 8.38 6.42
CA TYR A 11 -43.17 8.32 5.07
C TYR A 11 -44.54 9.02 4.97
N ALA A 12 -44.65 10.25 5.49
CA ALA A 12 -45.89 11.02 5.59
C ALA A 12 -47.03 10.35 6.40
N HIS A 13 -46.73 9.31 7.19
CA HIS A 13 -47.67 8.70 8.11
C HIS A 13 -47.36 9.15 9.55
N PRO A 14 -48.32 9.75 10.25
CA PRO A 14 -48.14 10.09 11.66
C PRO A 14 -48.15 8.79 12.49
N ILE A 15 -47.06 8.55 13.20
CA ILE A 15 -46.96 7.52 14.23
C ILE A 15 -47.17 8.21 15.57
N ASN A 16 -48.31 7.89 16.18
CA ASN A 16 -48.66 8.35 17.50
C ASN A 16 -48.13 7.36 18.54
N PHE A 17 -47.21 7.85 19.40
CA PHE A 17 -46.72 7.10 20.55
C PHE A 17 -47.36 7.64 21.84
N PRO A 18 -48.02 6.76 22.61
CA PRO A 18 -48.48 7.08 23.95
C PRO A 18 -47.32 7.61 24.82
N GLN A 19 -47.63 8.60 25.68
CA GLN A 19 -46.66 9.27 26.54
C GLN A 19 -45.80 8.28 27.35
N ASN A 20 -46.41 7.24 27.91
CA ASN A 20 -45.70 6.21 28.66
C ASN A 20 -44.66 5.45 27.85
N LYS A 21 -44.90 5.17 26.55
CA LYS A 21 -43.89 4.57 25.66
C LYS A 21 -42.75 5.54 25.36
N ALA A 22 -43.05 6.84 25.23
CA ALA A 22 -42.04 7.87 24.99
C ALA A 22 -41.12 8.09 26.22
N GLU A 23 -41.71 8.11 27.42
CA GLU A 23 -40.98 8.19 28.68
C GLU A 23 -40.12 6.94 28.90
N THR A 24 -40.65 5.73 28.67
CA THR A 24 -39.85 4.48 28.69
C THR A 24 -38.69 4.54 27.70
N ASN A 25 -38.92 5.02 26.46
CA ASN A 25 -37.85 5.13 25.46
C ASN A 25 -36.73 6.07 25.92
N THR A 26 -37.05 7.15 26.63
CA THR A 26 -36.06 8.09 27.18
C THR A 26 -35.11 7.40 28.15
N ILE A 27 -35.65 6.60 29.09
CA ILE A 27 -34.85 5.81 30.03
C ILE A 27 -34.05 4.74 29.27
N ARG A 28 -34.71 4.01 28.36
CA ARG A 28 -34.10 2.95 27.57
C ARG A 28 -32.85 3.42 26.82
N LYS A 29 -32.90 4.58 26.16
CA LYS A 29 -31.75 5.11 25.39
C LYS A 29 -30.50 5.26 26.25
N VAL A 30 -30.64 5.73 27.48
CA VAL A 30 -29.50 5.93 28.39
C VAL A 30 -28.87 4.59 28.75
N PHE A 31 -29.67 3.61 29.18
CA PHE A 31 -29.15 2.29 29.53
C PHE A 31 -28.59 1.53 28.32
N TYR A 32 -29.23 1.60 27.16
CA TYR A 32 -28.72 0.91 25.96
C TYR A 32 -27.44 1.56 25.43
N GLN A 33 -27.28 2.88 25.52
CA GLN A 33 -26.01 3.53 25.22
C GLN A 33 -24.93 3.07 26.20
N MET A 34 -25.24 3.03 27.48
CA MET A 34 -24.32 2.56 28.51
C MET A 34 -23.94 1.08 28.30
N ALA A 35 -24.89 0.23 27.92
CA ALA A 35 -24.66 -1.18 27.62
C ALA A 35 -23.76 -1.33 26.38
N PHE A 36 -23.99 -0.52 25.34
CA PHE A 36 -23.15 -0.45 24.15
C PHE A 36 -21.72 -0.01 24.48
N ASP A 37 -21.56 1.04 25.30
CA ASP A 37 -20.25 1.57 25.70
C ASP A 37 -19.45 0.51 26.48
N TRP A 38 -20.10 -0.22 27.40
CA TRP A 38 -19.49 -1.33 28.12
C TRP A 38 -19.08 -2.47 27.19
N HIS A 39 -19.97 -2.86 26.27
CA HIS A 39 -19.74 -3.91 25.29
C HIS A 39 -18.58 -3.57 24.33
N GLU A 40 -18.51 -2.33 23.82
CA GLU A 40 -17.41 -1.89 22.96
C GLU A 40 -16.10 -1.74 23.73
N ASN A 41 -16.14 -1.21 24.95
CA ASN A 41 -14.95 -1.10 25.79
C ASN A 41 -14.32 -2.48 26.02
N ILE A 42 -15.12 -3.47 26.40
CA ILE A 42 -14.59 -4.82 26.62
C ILE A 42 -14.15 -5.47 25.32
N LYS A 43 -14.88 -5.31 24.20
CA LYS A 43 -14.45 -5.83 22.90
C LYS A 43 -13.08 -5.30 22.46
N ASN A 44 -12.82 -4.03 22.69
CA ASN A 44 -11.59 -3.37 22.27
C ASN A 44 -10.43 -3.58 23.26
N ASN A 45 -10.71 -3.77 24.56
CA ASN A 45 -9.70 -3.79 25.62
C ASN A 45 -9.58 -5.12 26.37
N PHE A 46 -10.29 -6.18 25.98
CA PHE A 46 -10.34 -7.46 26.70
C PHE A 46 -8.97 -8.00 27.13
N PHE A 47 -8.02 -8.08 26.20
CA PHE A 47 -6.67 -8.59 26.45
C PHE A 47 -5.77 -7.62 27.23
N ASN A 48 -6.20 -6.37 27.42
CA ASN A 48 -5.53 -5.40 28.30
C ASN A 48 -6.11 -5.44 29.72
N ILE A 49 -7.39 -5.79 29.85
CA ILE A 49 -8.11 -5.90 31.13
C ILE A 49 -7.76 -7.22 31.82
N PHE A 50 -7.70 -8.30 31.05
CA PHE A 50 -7.39 -9.64 31.53
C PHE A 50 -6.12 -10.16 30.84
N ASN A 51 -5.18 -10.69 31.62
CA ASN A 51 -3.91 -11.18 31.06
C ASN A 51 -4.02 -12.61 30.52
N ASP A 52 -4.82 -13.46 31.17
CA ASP A 52 -5.02 -14.86 30.84
C ASP A 52 -6.36 -15.37 31.41
N LEU A 53 -6.64 -16.67 31.25
CA LEU A 53 -7.88 -17.28 31.74
C LEU A 53 -7.97 -17.31 33.27
N ASP A 54 -6.85 -17.45 33.97
CA ASP A 54 -6.80 -17.42 35.44
C ASP A 54 -7.18 -16.00 35.93
N ASP A 55 -6.61 -14.97 35.31
CA ASP A 55 -6.88 -13.57 35.59
C ASP A 55 -8.35 -13.21 35.29
N LEU A 56 -8.87 -13.66 34.15
CA LEU A 56 -10.28 -13.52 33.81
C LEU A 56 -11.18 -14.15 34.87
N TYR A 57 -10.93 -15.41 35.24
CA TYR A 57 -11.74 -16.13 36.24
C TYR A 57 -11.73 -15.44 37.61
N ASN A 58 -10.59 -14.88 38.02
CA ASN A 58 -10.43 -14.26 39.33
C ASN A 58 -11.00 -12.83 39.40
N LYS A 59 -11.00 -12.09 38.29
CA LYS A 59 -11.41 -10.68 38.25
C LYS A 59 -12.81 -10.44 37.70
N SER A 60 -13.40 -11.39 36.98
CA SER A 60 -14.65 -11.18 36.24
C SER A 60 -15.82 -10.73 37.13
N ASP A 61 -16.00 -11.32 38.31
CA ASP A 61 -17.06 -10.93 39.25
C ASP A 61 -16.84 -9.50 39.80
N SER A 62 -15.59 -9.09 40.01
CA SER A 62 -15.28 -7.71 40.40
C SER A 62 -15.61 -6.72 39.29
N TYR A 63 -15.31 -7.09 38.03
CA TYR A 63 -15.60 -6.26 36.88
C TYR A 63 -17.11 -6.15 36.63
N ALA A 64 -17.85 -7.25 36.72
CA ALA A 64 -19.30 -7.27 36.65
C ALA A 64 -19.96 -6.41 37.77
N ASN A 65 -19.41 -6.44 38.99
CA ASN A 65 -19.89 -5.59 40.08
C ASN A 65 -19.68 -4.09 39.82
N GLN A 66 -18.60 -3.72 39.13
CA GLN A 66 -18.42 -2.34 38.69
C GLN A 66 -19.54 -1.93 37.72
N VAL A 67 -19.81 -2.76 36.70
CA VAL A 67 -20.91 -2.51 35.75
C VAL A 67 -22.26 -2.41 36.46
N ARG A 68 -22.55 -3.33 37.40
CA ARG A 68 -23.76 -3.26 38.25
C ARG A 68 -23.86 -1.94 38.98
N HIS A 69 -22.80 -1.54 39.68
CA HIS A 69 -22.83 -0.31 40.48
C HIS A 69 -23.07 0.92 39.61
N GLU A 70 -22.38 1.05 38.48
CA GLU A 70 -22.61 2.16 37.56
C GLU A 70 -24.05 2.16 37.02
N SER A 71 -24.61 0.97 36.76
CA SER A 71 -25.97 0.82 36.23
C SER A 71 -27.03 1.18 37.28
N ILE A 72 -26.85 0.69 38.51
CA ILE A 72 -27.73 1.00 39.63
C ILE A 72 -27.64 2.48 39.99
N SER A 73 -26.44 3.07 39.99
CA SER A 73 -26.27 4.51 40.22
C SER A 73 -27.04 5.34 39.19
N GLN A 74 -27.04 4.89 37.92
CA GLN A 74 -27.86 5.52 36.89
C GLN A 74 -29.37 5.31 37.12
N ALA A 75 -29.79 4.12 37.56
CA ALA A 75 -31.17 3.84 37.97
C ALA A 75 -31.62 4.77 39.12
N MET A 76 -30.78 4.98 40.13
CA MET A 76 -31.10 5.86 41.28
C MET A 76 -31.32 7.30 40.85
N LYS A 77 -30.61 7.80 39.84
CA LYS A 77 -30.88 9.13 39.27
C LYS A 77 -32.28 9.19 38.66
N PHE A 78 -32.67 8.17 37.90
CA PHE A 78 -34.03 8.11 37.34
C PHE A 78 -35.09 8.00 38.43
N LEU A 79 -34.88 7.22 39.48
CA LEU A 79 -35.80 7.19 40.62
C LEU A 79 -35.94 8.58 41.26
N ALA A 80 -34.83 9.27 41.50
CA ALA A 80 -34.81 10.62 42.07
C ALA A 80 -35.52 11.66 41.17
N ASP A 81 -35.39 11.54 39.85
CA ASP A 81 -36.09 12.38 38.85
C ASP A 81 -37.62 12.16 38.90
N HIS A 82 -38.08 11.02 39.41
CA HIS A 82 -39.49 10.69 39.63
C HIS A 82 -39.92 10.87 41.09
N GLU A 83 -39.14 11.61 41.88
CA GLU A 83 -39.39 11.91 43.30
C GLU A 83 -39.40 10.66 44.21
N ILE A 84 -38.75 9.57 43.79
CA ILE A 84 -38.57 8.35 44.58
C ILE A 84 -37.21 8.42 45.29
N TYR A 85 -37.22 8.71 46.59
CA TYR A 85 -36.01 8.96 47.42
C TYR A 85 -35.81 7.93 48.54
N ASP A 86 -36.80 7.08 48.79
CA ASP A 86 -36.84 6.13 49.91
C ASP A 86 -36.35 4.71 49.52
N MET A 87 -35.69 4.60 48.37
CA MET A 87 -35.08 3.36 47.90
C MET A 87 -33.55 3.47 47.91
N THR A 88 -32.90 2.56 48.63
CA THR A 88 -31.44 2.41 48.57
C THR A 88 -31.02 1.57 47.36
N GLU A 89 -29.77 1.69 46.90
CA GLU A 89 -29.22 0.83 45.85
C GLU A 89 -29.39 -0.67 46.20
N GLN A 90 -29.24 -1.03 47.48
CA GLN A 90 -29.35 -2.42 47.93
C GLN A 90 -30.79 -2.93 47.81
N GLN A 91 -31.77 -2.14 48.24
CA GLN A 91 -33.18 -2.48 48.07
C GLN A 91 -33.56 -2.56 46.60
N PHE A 92 -33.05 -1.65 45.76
CA PHE A 92 -33.27 -1.69 44.32
C PHE A 92 -32.78 -3.02 43.71
N TYR A 93 -31.55 -3.43 44.06
CA TYR A 93 -31.01 -4.69 43.56
C TYR A 93 -31.84 -5.88 44.02
N GLN A 94 -32.10 -5.97 45.33
CA GLN A 94 -32.76 -7.13 45.94
C GLN A 94 -34.24 -7.27 45.58
N ASN A 95 -34.95 -6.15 45.39
CA ASN A 95 -36.38 -6.17 45.15
C ASN A 95 -36.75 -6.15 43.66
N PHE A 96 -35.83 -5.74 42.78
CA PHE A 96 -36.13 -5.56 41.36
C PHE A 96 -35.05 -6.15 40.43
N MET A 97 -33.77 -5.78 40.58
CA MET A 97 -32.74 -6.14 39.59
C MET A 97 -32.30 -7.61 39.64
N SER A 98 -32.35 -8.26 40.82
CA SER A 98 -31.89 -9.64 40.99
C SER A 98 -32.64 -10.65 40.12
N ASP A 99 -33.89 -10.34 39.73
CA ASP A 99 -34.70 -11.21 38.87
C ASP A 99 -34.25 -11.16 37.39
N TYR A 100 -33.49 -10.12 37.01
CA TYR A 100 -33.03 -9.89 35.64
C TYR A 100 -31.52 -10.08 35.45
N ASP A 101 -30.72 -10.00 36.50
CA ASP A 101 -29.26 -10.09 36.42
C ASP A 101 -28.79 -11.54 36.18
N THR A 102 -28.39 -11.84 34.94
CA THR A 102 -27.99 -13.18 34.47
C THR A 102 -26.48 -13.40 34.44
N TRP A 103 -25.67 -12.49 35.00
CA TRP A 103 -24.21 -12.56 34.89
C TRP A 103 -23.63 -13.91 35.29
N ASP A 104 -24.17 -14.52 36.35
CA ASP A 104 -23.67 -15.79 36.86
C ASP A 104 -23.93 -16.92 35.86
N GLU A 105 -25.11 -16.98 35.26
CA GLU A 105 -25.44 -17.92 34.19
C GLU A 105 -24.54 -17.70 32.97
N ASP A 106 -24.38 -16.45 32.55
CA ASP A 106 -23.61 -16.06 31.37
C ASP A 106 -22.12 -16.41 31.54
N PHE A 107 -21.52 -16.09 32.69
CA PHE A 107 -20.12 -16.36 32.96
C PHE A 107 -19.85 -17.83 33.34
N ASN A 108 -20.86 -18.56 33.86
CA ASN A 108 -20.70 -19.95 34.26
C ASN A 108 -20.27 -20.85 33.08
N ILE A 109 -20.58 -20.47 31.85
CA ILE A 109 -20.16 -21.19 30.64
C ILE A 109 -18.62 -21.13 30.47
N ILE A 110 -17.98 -20.00 30.79
CA ILE A 110 -16.50 -19.86 30.79
C ILE A 110 -15.92 -20.52 32.04
N ALA A 111 -16.53 -20.24 33.20
CA ALA A 111 -16.10 -20.76 34.49
C ALA A 111 -16.01 -22.29 34.49
N SER A 112 -17.03 -22.96 33.95
CA SER A 112 -17.08 -24.43 33.87
C SER A 112 -15.94 -25.01 33.02
N LYS A 113 -15.57 -24.35 31.91
CA LYS A 113 -14.45 -24.77 31.04
C LYS A 113 -13.11 -24.61 31.74
N TYR A 114 -12.90 -23.49 32.43
CA TYR A 114 -11.70 -23.26 33.24
C TYR A 114 -11.59 -24.29 34.37
N GLU A 115 -12.70 -24.49 35.08
CA GLU A 115 -12.79 -25.41 36.20
C GLU A 115 -12.50 -26.86 35.80
N ALA A 116 -12.97 -27.32 34.64
CA ALA A 116 -12.65 -28.65 34.12
C ALA A 116 -11.15 -28.89 33.87
N ILE A 117 -10.35 -27.82 33.69
CA ILE A 117 -8.90 -27.89 33.52
C ILE A 117 -8.21 -27.95 34.90
N VAL A 118 -8.73 -27.21 35.88
CA VAL A 118 -8.10 -26.99 37.19
C VAL A 118 -8.60 -27.96 38.27
N GLU A 119 -9.71 -28.67 38.04
CA GLU A 119 -10.34 -29.60 38.99
C GLU A 119 -9.44 -30.78 39.35
N ARG A 120 -8.72 -30.64 40.46
CA ARG A 120 -7.84 -31.67 41.04
C ARG A 120 -7.90 -31.79 42.57
N THR A 121 -8.74 -31.01 43.26
CA THR A 121 -8.77 -30.97 44.75
C THR A 121 -10.14 -30.58 45.32
N GLU A 122 -10.46 -31.07 46.52
CA GLU A 122 -11.69 -30.76 47.30
C GLU A 122 -11.89 -29.25 47.55
N GLY A 123 -10.82 -28.45 47.60
CA GLY A 123 -10.88 -26.99 47.78
C GLY A 123 -11.59 -26.24 46.66
N LEU A 124 -11.53 -26.74 45.41
CA LEU A 124 -12.22 -26.13 44.27
C LEU A 124 -13.75 -26.30 44.41
N HIS A 125 -14.20 -27.40 45.01
CA HIS A 125 -15.62 -27.65 45.25
C HIS A 125 -16.21 -26.75 46.34
N ALA A 126 -15.42 -26.46 47.40
CA ALA A 126 -15.79 -25.50 48.43
C ALA A 126 -15.87 -24.07 47.88
N TYR A 127 -14.91 -23.69 47.02
CA TYR A 127 -14.91 -22.41 46.30
C TYR A 127 -16.16 -22.24 45.44
N ARG A 128 -16.49 -23.23 44.58
CA ARG A 128 -17.71 -23.24 43.75
C ARG A 128 -18.97 -23.02 44.60
N THR A 129 -19.03 -23.66 45.76
CA THR A 129 -20.17 -23.54 46.68
C THR A 129 -20.24 -22.14 47.32
N ALA A 130 -19.09 -21.56 47.69
CA ALA A 130 -19.04 -20.22 48.29
C ALA A 130 -19.40 -19.11 47.28
N ARG A 131 -18.89 -19.20 46.05
CA ARG A 131 -19.25 -18.30 44.94
C ARG A 131 -20.76 -18.33 44.71
N ARG A 132 -21.34 -19.54 44.58
CA ARG A 132 -22.79 -19.73 44.42
C ARG A 132 -23.66 -19.25 45.60
N LYS A 133 -23.12 -19.21 46.82
CA LYS A 133 -23.84 -18.72 48.01
C LYS A 133 -23.73 -17.22 48.23
N SER A 134 -22.79 -16.56 47.55
CA SER A 134 -22.59 -15.11 47.63
C SER A 134 -23.44 -14.34 46.60
N ARG A 135 -24.14 -15.07 45.71
CA ARG A 135 -24.96 -14.56 44.61
C ARG A 135 -26.11 -13.66 45.07
N ASP A 136 -26.84 -14.05 46.10
CA ASP A 136 -28.05 -13.33 46.55
C ASP A 136 -27.75 -12.10 47.45
N LYS A 137 -26.49 -11.65 47.50
CA LYS A 137 -26.02 -10.76 48.57
C LYS A 137 -25.20 -9.59 48.06
N TRP A 138 -25.60 -8.99 46.94
CA TRP A 138 -25.07 -7.67 46.61
C TRP A 138 -25.32 -6.72 47.78
N VAL A 139 -24.26 -6.07 48.28
CA VAL A 139 -24.33 -5.12 49.39
C VAL A 139 -23.96 -3.76 48.83
N GLY A 140 -24.93 -2.85 48.76
CA GLY A 140 -24.76 -1.52 48.18
C GLY A 140 -24.05 -0.51 49.08
N TYR A 141 -24.00 0.74 48.61
CA TYR A 141 -23.40 1.87 49.32
C TYR A 141 -24.36 2.47 50.36
N ASN A 142 -23.87 2.75 51.58
CA ASN A 142 -24.62 3.46 52.63
C ASN A 142 -23.93 4.79 53.02
N ALA A 143 -24.72 5.84 53.24
CA ALA A 143 -24.28 7.23 53.46
C ALA A 143 -23.47 7.51 54.76
N GLY A 144 -23.35 6.54 55.67
CA GLY A 144 -22.71 6.70 56.99
C GLY A 144 -21.19 6.49 57.05
N GLY A 145 -20.54 6.23 55.92
CA GLY A 145 -19.08 6.05 55.90
C GLY A 145 -18.47 5.79 54.53
N GLN A 146 -19.21 6.07 53.45
CA GLN A 146 -18.85 6.07 52.02
C GLN A 146 -18.08 4.86 51.43
N GLY A 147 -17.48 3.97 52.21
CA GLY A 147 -16.37 3.18 51.69
C GLY A 147 -15.74 2.15 52.62
N GLU A 148 -16.28 1.78 53.79
CA GLU A 148 -15.60 0.74 54.61
C GLU A 148 -15.47 -0.63 53.88
N ALA A 149 -16.30 -0.91 52.85
CA ALA A 149 -16.40 -2.21 52.18
C ALA A 149 -15.98 -2.26 50.69
N PHE A 150 -16.01 -1.17 49.92
CA PHE A 150 -15.00 -1.06 48.82
C PHE A 150 -13.60 -1.20 49.45
N ALA A 151 -13.45 -0.82 50.73
CA ALA A 151 -12.25 -0.95 51.58
C ALA A 151 -12.13 -2.25 52.41
N LYS A 152 -13.11 -3.16 52.35
CA LYS A 152 -12.78 -4.54 51.99
C LYS A 152 -12.50 -4.58 50.49
N ASN A 153 -11.53 -3.78 50.09
CA ASN A 153 -10.51 -4.22 49.20
C ASN A 153 -10.26 -5.64 49.64
N ILE A 154 -10.51 -6.63 48.78
CA ILE A 154 -9.36 -7.48 48.51
C ILE A 154 -8.95 -8.29 49.77
N THR A 155 -9.79 -8.39 50.83
CA THR A 155 -9.34 -8.72 52.20
C THR A 155 -9.21 -10.22 52.37
N SER A 156 -8.29 -10.74 51.59
CA SER A 156 -7.12 -11.42 52.08
C SER A 156 -7.17 -12.94 52.01
N ASN A 157 -8.29 -13.60 51.68
CA ASN A 157 -8.41 -15.02 52.06
C ASN A 157 -9.25 -16.00 51.20
N ILE A 158 -9.43 -15.85 49.87
CA ILE A 158 -9.72 -17.07 49.05
C ILE A 158 -8.69 -17.32 47.95
N GLY A 159 -7.87 -16.32 47.61
CA GLY A 159 -6.73 -16.51 46.69
C GLY A 159 -5.39 -16.81 47.35
N HIS A 160 -5.28 -16.86 48.69
CA HIS A 160 -3.98 -17.04 49.35
C HIS A 160 -3.61 -18.50 49.69
N GLY A 161 -4.41 -19.51 49.34
CA GLY A 161 -4.29 -20.79 50.05
C GLY A 161 -4.38 -22.12 49.32
N VAL A 162 -4.63 -22.23 48.01
CA VAL A 162 -4.74 -23.58 47.41
C VAL A 162 -4.22 -23.71 45.97
N PHE A 163 -3.03 -23.20 45.64
CA PHE A 163 -2.25 -23.81 44.55
C PHE A 163 -0.75 -23.78 44.87
N ASN A 164 -0.37 -24.27 46.05
CA ASN A 164 0.95 -24.87 46.16
C ASN A 164 0.93 -26.12 45.28
N LEU A 165 1.60 -25.98 44.14
CA LEU A 165 1.71 -26.85 42.99
C LEU A 165 2.31 -28.22 43.36
N ALA A 166 1.60 -29.04 44.14
CA ALA A 166 1.97 -30.44 44.41
C ALA A 166 1.44 -31.39 43.31
N ALA A 167 1.66 -31.02 42.04
CA ALA A 167 1.49 -31.89 40.87
C ALA A 167 2.33 -31.40 39.68
N ALA A 168 3.53 -30.87 39.95
CA ALA A 168 4.49 -30.53 38.89
C ALA A 168 5.04 -31.83 38.28
N GLY A 169 4.71 -32.13 37.02
CA GLY A 169 5.39 -33.22 36.32
C GLY A 169 4.99 -33.48 34.88
N LEU A 170 3.70 -33.68 34.57
CA LEU A 170 3.32 -34.25 33.26
C LEU A 170 2.21 -33.52 32.47
N ASN A 171 1.28 -32.79 33.12
CA ASN A 171 0.12 -32.18 32.43
C ASN A 171 0.14 -30.64 32.30
N ALA A 172 1.10 -29.95 32.93
CA ALA A 172 1.09 -28.48 33.04
C ALA A 172 1.18 -27.75 31.68
N ILE A 173 1.93 -28.31 30.72
CA ILE A 173 2.03 -27.75 29.37
C ILE A 173 0.67 -27.87 28.64
N GLY A 174 0.03 -29.03 28.70
CA GLY A 174 -1.28 -29.25 28.06
C GLY A 174 -2.39 -28.38 28.66
N ASP A 175 -2.38 -28.16 29.98
CA ASP A 175 -3.33 -27.28 30.65
C ASP A 175 -3.15 -25.82 30.24
N SER A 176 -1.91 -25.33 30.15
CA SER A 176 -1.61 -23.95 29.73
C SER A 176 -2.08 -23.66 28.31
N ILE A 177 -1.91 -24.61 27.38
CA ILE A 177 -2.40 -24.49 25.99
C ILE A 177 -3.93 -24.40 25.98
N LYS A 178 -4.63 -25.32 26.67
CA LYS A 178 -6.09 -25.31 26.75
C LYS A 178 -6.65 -24.01 27.35
N LYS A 179 -6.04 -23.49 28.42
CA LYS A 179 -6.43 -22.21 29.02
C LYS A 179 -6.26 -21.06 28.04
N ASN A 180 -5.11 -20.99 27.36
CA ASN A 180 -4.83 -19.97 26.36
C ASN A 180 -5.81 -20.05 25.17
N ASP A 181 -6.16 -21.25 24.71
CA ASP A 181 -7.11 -21.45 23.61
C ASP A 181 -8.52 -20.98 23.96
N ILE A 182 -8.99 -21.26 25.18
CA ILE A 182 -10.27 -20.74 25.68
C ILE A 182 -10.19 -19.21 25.75
N PHE A 183 -9.17 -18.67 26.40
CA PHE A 183 -9.03 -17.23 26.64
C PHE A 183 -8.98 -16.41 25.35
N LYS A 184 -8.25 -16.89 24.34
CA LYS A 184 -8.11 -16.21 23.04
C LYS A 184 -9.29 -16.46 22.09
N SER A 185 -10.26 -17.29 22.48
CA SER A 185 -11.38 -17.58 21.61
C SER A 185 -12.31 -16.36 21.47
N PRO A 186 -12.77 -16.03 20.24
CA PRO A 186 -13.77 -14.97 20.05
C PRO A 186 -15.08 -15.25 20.80
N SER A 187 -15.41 -16.53 21.03
CA SER A 187 -16.56 -16.94 21.82
C SER A 187 -16.46 -16.50 23.28
N THR A 188 -15.28 -16.63 23.91
CA THR A 188 -15.06 -16.17 25.29
C THR A 188 -15.17 -14.65 25.38
N LEU A 189 -14.58 -13.91 24.43
CA LEU A 189 -14.73 -12.46 24.36
C LEU A 189 -16.21 -12.04 24.26
N ASN A 190 -16.94 -12.59 23.29
CA ASN A 190 -18.34 -12.24 23.07
C ASN A 190 -19.20 -12.60 24.28
N GLN A 191 -18.97 -13.74 24.92
CA GLN A 191 -19.71 -14.15 26.10
C GLN A 191 -19.51 -13.22 27.30
N VAL A 192 -18.29 -12.75 27.54
CA VAL A 192 -18.05 -11.73 28.57
C VAL A 192 -18.72 -10.42 28.18
N ALA A 193 -18.60 -10.00 26.91
CA ALA A 193 -19.21 -8.77 26.44
C ALA A 193 -20.74 -8.77 26.56
N GLU A 194 -21.38 -9.88 26.20
CA GLU A 194 -22.82 -10.11 26.33
C GLU A 194 -23.25 -10.15 27.79
N GLY A 195 -22.54 -10.87 28.66
CA GLY A 195 -22.87 -10.91 30.09
C GLY A 195 -22.81 -9.52 30.76
N LEU A 196 -21.82 -8.70 30.41
CA LEU A 196 -21.72 -7.33 30.93
C LEU A 196 -22.81 -6.42 30.35
N TYR A 197 -23.14 -6.59 29.07
CA TYR A 197 -24.26 -5.90 28.44
C TYR A 197 -25.58 -6.23 29.15
N ASN A 198 -25.83 -7.51 29.46
CA ASN A 198 -27.04 -7.98 30.13
C ASN A 198 -27.22 -7.39 31.54
N ILE A 199 -26.14 -7.16 32.29
CA ILE A 199 -26.20 -6.46 33.59
C ILE A 199 -26.84 -5.07 33.44
N VAL A 200 -26.48 -4.32 32.41
CA VAL A 200 -27.02 -2.98 32.18
C VAL A 200 -28.49 -3.05 31.75
N ILE A 201 -28.85 -4.05 30.95
CA ILE A 201 -30.25 -4.29 30.56
C ILE A 201 -31.11 -4.70 31.77
N ALA A 202 -30.56 -5.51 32.68
CA ALA A 202 -31.21 -5.87 33.92
C ALA A 202 -31.54 -4.63 34.78
N ALA A 203 -30.60 -3.68 34.86
CA ALA A 203 -30.84 -2.42 35.55
C ALA A 203 -31.93 -1.56 34.88
N PHE A 204 -32.02 -1.57 33.54
CA PHE A 204 -33.10 -0.91 32.81
C PHE A 204 -34.47 -1.51 33.16
N GLU A 205 -34.63 -2.83 33.05
CA GLU A 205 -35.91 -3.51 33.36
C GLU A 205 -36.32 -3.28 34.82
N ALA A 206 -35.35 -3.36 35.74
CA ALA A 206 -35.55 -3.09 37.15
C ALA A 206 -35.93 -1.62 37.44
N THR A 207 -35.37 -0.67 36.69
CA THR A 207 -35.73 0.76 36.81
C THR A 207 -37.19 0.99 36.45
N ILE A 208 -37.67 0.37 35.37
CA ILE A 208 -39.07 0.46 34.95
C ILE A 208 -39.99 -0.14 36.02
N ASP A 209 -39.63 -1.32 36.56
CA ASP A 209 -40.44 -1.96 37.61
C ASP A 209 -40.46 -1.17 38.92
N ALA A 210 -39.32 -0.64 39.34
CA ALA A 210 -39.20 0.17 40.56
C ALA A 210 -40.00 1.47 40.47
N ILE A 211 -39.97 2.17 39.33
CA ILE A 211 -40.81 3.36 39.13
C ILE A 211 -42.29 2.95 39.12
N ASN A 212 -42.63 1.90 38.38
CA ASN A 212 -44.02 1.46 38.26
C ASN A 212 -44.64 0.97 39.57
N SER A 213 -43.84 0.41 40.50
CA SER A 213 -44.32 0.00 41.82
C SER A 213 -44.69 1.18 42.72
N GLU A 214 -44.03 2.33 42.57
CA GLU A 214 -44.26 3.52 43.41
C GLU A 214 -45.34 4.45 42.86
N ILE A 215 -45.34 4.72 41.55
CA ILE A 215 -46.24 5.73 40.93
C ILE A 215 -47.36 5.13 40.06
N GLY A 216 -47.47 3.80 40.00
CA GLY A 216 -48.65 3.11 39.47
C GLY A 216 -48.67 2.87 37.96
N ASN A 217 -47.79 1.98 37.47
CA ASN A 217 -47.74 1.52 36.07
C ASN A 217 -47.73 2.66 35.02
N THR A 218 -47.06 3.76 35.35
CA THR A 218 -46.95 4.93 34.47
C THR A 218 -46.07 4.65 33.26
N PHE A 219 -45.04 3.82 33.40
CA PHE A 219 -44.10 3.46 32.34
C PHE A 219 -44.54 2.21 31.59
N TYR A 220 -44.39 2.23 30.27
CA TYR A 220 -44.74 1.08 29.45
C TYR A 220 -43.69 -0.03 29.58
N LYS A 221 -44.14 -1.25 29.85
CA LYS A 221 -43.32 -2.47 29.81
C LYS A 221 -43.78 -3.32 28.63
N TYR A 222 -42.87 -3.54 27.68
CA TYR A 222 -43.18 -4.35 26.50
C TYR A 222 -43.21 -5.83 26.89
N SER A 223 -44.23 -6.53 26.41
CA SER A 223 -44.39 -7.97 26.64
C SER A 223 -43.68 -8.81 25.58
N ASN A 224 -43.31 -10.04 25.93
CA ASN A 224 -42.83 -11.02 24.96
C ASN A 224 -43.86 -11.25 23.83
N GLU A 225 -45.16 -11.17 24.14
CA GLU A 225 -46.23 -11.29 23.13
C GLU A 225 -46.18 -10.17 22.08
N GLU A 226 -45.87 -8.93 22.47
CA GLU A 226 -45.69 -7.83 21.52
C GLU A 226 -44.48 -8.04 20.61
N SER A 227 -43.35 -8.50 21.17
CA SER A 227 -42.17 -8.86 20.35
C SER A 227 -42.50 -9.98 19.37
N SER A 228 -43.15 -11.06 19.82
CA SER A 228 -43.54 -12.18 18.95
C SER A 228 -44.55 -11.77 17.86
N LYS A 229 -45.46 -10.84 18.15
CA LYS A 229 -46.37 -10.27 17.15
C LYS A 229 -45.61 -9.50 16.06
N VAL A 230 -44.58 -8.76 16.45
CA VAL A 230 -43.71 -8.06 15.50
C VAL A 230 -42.90 -9.06 14.65
N GLU A 231 -42.32 -10.09 15.26
CA GLU A 231 -41.62 -11.16 14.54
C GLU A 231 -42.52 -11.83 13.50
N ALA A 232 -43.78 -12.12 13.85
CA ALA A 232 -44.76 -12.69 12.92
C ALA A 232 -45.09 -11.74 11.75
N ILE A 233 -45.08 -10.42 11.96
CA ILE A 233 -45.23 -9.43 10.88
C ILE A 233 -43.99 -9.44 9.97
N VAL A 234 -42.79 -9.40 10.55
CA VAL A 234 -41.52 -9.43 9.82
C VAL A 234 -41.43 -10.70 8.97
N GLU A 235 -41.70 -11.86 9.56
CA GLU A 235 -41.74 -13.15 8.85
C GLU A 235 -42.82 -13.16 7.75
N GLY A 236 -44.01 -12.63 8.04
CA GLY A 236 -45.10 -12.55 7.08
C GLY A 236 -44.78 -11.70 5.85
N ILE A 237 -44.01 -10.61 6.01
CA ILE A 237 -43.52 -9.80 4.89
C ILE A 237 -42.44 -10.56 4.12
N ASN A 238 -41.43 -11.09 4.81
CA ASN A 238 -40.32 -11.84 4.19
C ASN A 238 -40.80 -13.08 3.43
N SER A 239 -41.86 -13.75 3.91
CA SER A 239 -42.43 -14.93 3.26
C SER A 239 -43.47 -14.60 2.18
N GLY A 240 -43.71 -13.33 1.87
CA GLY A 240 -44.73 -12.88 0.91
C GLY A 240 -46.19 -13.15 1.31
N ARG A 241 -46.45 -13.43 2.60
CA ARG A 241 -47.79 -13.70 3.14
C ARG A 241 -48.59 -12.40 3.30
N ILE A 242 -47.91 -11.30 3.58
CA ILE A 242 -48.50 -9.96 3.64
C ILE A 242 -48.44 -9.36 2.22
N PRO A 243 -49.60 -9.01 1.61
CA PRO A 243 -49.64 -8.38 0.29
C PRO A 243 -48.90 -7.04 0.26
N GLU A 244 -48.37 -6.65 -0.91
CA GLU A 244 -47.55 -5.45 -1.10
C GLU A 244 -48.26 -4.17 -0.62
N ASP A 245 -49.55 -4.01 -0.91
CA ASP A 245 -50.37 -2.87 -0.47
C ASP A 245 -50.62 -2.83 1.06
N LYS A 246 -50.30 -3.92 1.77
CA LYS A 246 -50.43 -4.05 3.23
C LYS A 246 -49.10 -3.98 3.97
N ILE A 247 -47.96 -3.91 3.28
CA ILE A 247 -46.63 -3.87 3.91
C ILE A 247 -46.48 -2.62 4.78
N LEU A 248 -46.72 -1.42 4.23
CA LEU A 248 -46.55 -0.17 4.97
C LEU A 248 -47.43 -0.11 6.23
N PRO A 249 -48.75 -0.35 6.17
CA PRO A 249 -49.58 -0.40 7.38
C PRO A 249 -49.12 -1.45 8.40
N SER A 250 -48.62 -2.60 7.94
CA SER A 250 -48.15 -3.67 8.82
C SER A 250 -46.85 -3.29 9.54
N LEU A 251 -45.92 -2.62 8.86
CA LEU A 251 -44.69 -2.12 9.46
C LEU A 251 -44.94 -0.95 10.41
N ILE A 252 -45.87 -0.04 10.09
CA ILE A 252 -46.30 1.01 11.02
C ILE A 252 -46.89 0.39 12.29
N LYS A 253 -47.74 -0.62 12.16
CA LYS A 253 -48.26 -1.39 13.29
C LYS A 253 -47.13 -2.06 14.09
N ALA A 254 -46.12 -2.61 13.41
CA ALA A 254 -44.98 -3.25 14.07
C ALA A 254 -44.19 -2.26 14.94
N ILE A 255 -43.89 -1.05 14.43
CA ILE A 255 -43.25 0.02 15.20
C ILE A 255 -44.07 0.41 16.43
N GLN A 256 -45.39 0.55 16.28
CA GLN A 256 -46.29 0.91 17.40
C GLN A 256 -46.36 -0.18 18.48
N LEU A 257 -46.28 -1.45 18.08
CA LEU A 257 -46.25 -2.59 18.99
C LEU A 257 -44.92 -2.69 19.71
N TYR A 258 -43.82 -2.84 18.98
CA TYR A 258 -42.47 -2.99 19.53
C TYR A 258 -41.43 -2.39 18.57
N PRO A 259 -40.95 -1.16 18.82
CA PRO A 259 -40.10 -0.41 17.89
C PRO A 259 -38.63 -0.85 17.92
N TYR A 260 -38.25 -1.83 18.75
CA TYR A 260 -36.84 -2.18 18.95
C TYR A 260 -36.38 -3.39 18.15
N ASN A 261 -37.24 -3.97 17.32
CA ASN A 261 -36.85 -5.00 16.36
C ASN A 261 -36.22 -4.33 15.12
N ARG A 262 -34.92 -4.57 14.91
CA ARG A 262 -34.14 -3.94 13.83
C ARG A 262 -34.64 -4.33 12.43
N ASP A 263 -35.20 -5.52 12.25
CA ASP A 263 -35.64 -6.02 10.95
C ASP A 263 -36.82 -5.22 10.38
N ILE A 264 -37.62 -4.58 11.24
CA ILE A 264 -38.67 -3.64 10.83
C ILE A 264 -38.06 -2.52 9.97
N TYR A 265 -36.95 -1.93 10.42
CA TYR A 265 -36.29 -0.82 9.75
C TYR A 265 -35.61 -1.24 8.45
N ILE A 266 -35.04 -2.46 8.43
CA ILE A 266 -34.49 -3.06 7.21
C ILE A 266 -35.60 -3.25 6.17
N LEU A 267 -36.79 -3.69 6.59
CA LEU A 267 -37.95 -3.83 5.72
C LEU A 267 -38.47 -2.48 5.23
N PHE A 268 -38.51 -1.46 6.08
CA PHE A 268 -38.85 -0.10 5.64
C PHE A 268 -37.89 0.40 4.56
N LEU A 269 -36.58 0.31 4.81
CA LEU A 269 -35.55 0.70 3.85
C LEU A 269 -35.69 -0.05 2.52
N SER A 270 -35.91 -1.37 2.58
CA SER A 270 -35.95 -2.23 1.38
C SER A 270 -37.21 -2.00 0.53
N ASN A 271 -38.33 -1.62 1.15
CA ASN A 271 -39.60 -1.42 0.44
C ASN A 271 -39.87 0.04 0.06
N PHE A 272 -39.41 1.01 0.87
CA PHE A 272 -39.80 2.42 0.73
C PHE A 272 -38.61 3.39 0.64
N GLY A 273 -37.38 2.92 0.83
CA GLY A 273 -36.18 3.76 0.84
C GLY A 273 -36.10 4.67 2.06
N ASP A 274 -35.33 5.75 1.97
CA ASP A 274 -35.08 6.71 3.04
C ASP A 274 -34.72 8.10 2.47
N HIS A 275 -35.42 8.49 1.40
CA HIS A 275 -35.11 9.70 0.62
C HIS A 275 -35.27 11.01 1.41
N ASP A 276 -36.22 11.05 2.36
CA ASP A 276 -36.53 12.19 3.22
C ASP A 276 -35.84 12.11 4.58
N ARG A 277 -35.03 11.06 4.82
CA ARG A 277 -34.39 10.74 6.10
C ARG A 277 -35.37 10.54 7.27
N SER A 278 -36.66 10.32 6.99
CA SER A 278 -37.66 10.08 8.03
C SER A 278 -37.42 8.75 8.75
N LEU A 279 -36.94 7.71 8.05
CA LEU A 279 -36.58 6.44 8.67
C LEU A 279 -35.39 6.61 9.61
N GLU A 280 -34.35 7.32 9.17
CA GLU A 280 -33.19 7.64 10.00
C GLU A 280 -33.58 8.43 11.25
N ALA A 281 -34.49 9.40 11.13
CA ALA A 281 -35.02 10.16 12.27
C ALA A 281 -35.74 9.26 13.30
N VAL A 282 -36.60 8.34 12.84
CA VAL A 282 -37.30 7.39 13.71
C VAL A 282 -36.32 6.43 14.38
N MET A 283 -35.34 5.92 13.64
CA MET A 283 -34.29 5.06 14.19
C MET A 283 -33.50 5.74 15.30
N ASN A 284 -33.06 6.98 15.06
CA ASN A 284 -32.34 7.79 16.05
C ASN A 284 -33.20 8.08 17.29
N TYR A 285 -34.51 8.26 17.09
CA TYR A 285 -35.45 8.40 18.20
C TYR A 285 -35.48 7.14 19.09
N PHE A 286 -35.54 5.94 18.51
CA PHE A 286 -35.56 4.67 19.27
C PHE A 286 -34.18 4.13 19.67
N GLY A 287 -33.10 4.82 19.29
CA GLY A 287 -31.73 4.37 19.55
C GLY A 287 -31.35 3.11 18.76
N ILE A 288 -31.85 2.98 17.54
CA ILE A 288 -31.55 1.86 16.64
C ILE A 288 -30.28 2.19 15.84
N ALA A 289 -29.33 1.25 15.83
CA ALA A 289 -28.08 1.40 15.09
C ALA A 289 -28.32 1.63 13.59
N SER A 290 -27.52 2.52 12.99
CA SER A 290 -27.60 2.91 11.57
C SER A 290 -27.68 1.72 10.61
N LEU A 291 -28.39 1.93 9.49
CA LEU A 291 -28.51 0.98 8.38
C LEU A 291 -27.48 1.20 7.27
N ALA A 292 -26.35 1.88 7.55
CA ALA A 292 -25.35 2.19 6.52
C ALA A 292 -24.87 0.95 5.73
N ASN A 293 -24.64 -0.18 6.43
CA ASN A 293 -24.23 -1.44 5.80
C ASN A 293 -25.35 -2.04 4.94
N GLU A 294 -26.61 -1.96 5.38
CA GLU A 294 -27.78 -2.42 4.63
C GLU A 294 -28.02 -1.56 3.39
N LYS A 295 -27.91 -0.22 3.51
CA LYS A 295 -27.97 0.72 2.39
C LYS A 295 -26.95 0.34 1.31
N LYS A 296 -25.69 0.11 1.71
CA LYS A 296 -24.64 -0.38 0.80
C LYS A 296 -24.97 -1.72 0.17
N LYS A 297 -25.43 -2.71 0.95
CA LYS A 297 -25.78 -4.04 0.44
C LYS A 297 -26.90 -3.98 -0.61
N ILE A 298 -27.96 -3.22 -0.33
CA ILE A 298 -29.09 -3.02 -1.25
C ILE A 298 -28.65 -2.27 -2.50
N PHE A 299 -27.81 -1.25 -2.35
CA PHE A 299 -27.20 -0.52 -3.47
C PHE A 299 -26.41 -1.44 -4.39
N GLU A 300 -25.50 -2.25 -3.85
CA GLU A 300 -24.68 -3.19 -4.64
C GLU A 300 -25.52 -4.26 -5.35
N LEU A 301 -26.63 -4.70 -4.74
CA LEU A 301 -27.59 -5.58 -5.40
C LEU A 301 -28.32 -4.92 -6.57
N LYS A 302 -28.58 -3.60 -6.51
CA LYS A 302 -29.12 -2.86 -7.66
C LYS A 302 -28.07 -2.66 -8.74
N ARG A 303 -26.85 -2.27 -8.34
CA ARG A 303 -25.70 -2.07 -9.22
C ARG A 303 -25.35 -3.32 -10.01
N SER A 304 -25.37 -4.49 -9.40
CA SER A 304 -25.04 -5.76 -10.09
C SER A 304 -26.02 -6.15 -11.20
N LYS A 305 -27.18 -5.50 -11.30
CA LYS A 305 -28.21 -5.75 -12.33
C LYS A 305 -28.06 -4.87 -13.56
N VAL A 306 -27.11 -3.94 -13.58
CA VAL A 306 -26.87 -3.03 -14.70
C VAL A 306 -25.44 -3.18 -15.23
N SER A 307 -25.25 -2.92 -16.52
CA SER A 307 -23.91 -2.87 -17.11
C SER A 307 -23.27 -1.51 -16.84
N LEU A 308 -21.95 -1.51 -16.63
CA LEU A 308 -21.09 -0.32 -16.61
C LEU A 308 -19.83 -0.57 -17.48
N ALA A 309 -19.95 -1.45 -18.47
CA ALA A 309 -18.81 -1.93 -19.26
C ALA A 309 -18.41 -1.00 -20.41
N SER A 310 -19.30 -0.07 -20.80
CA SER A 310 -19.10 0.88 -21.89
C SER A 310 -19.49 2.29 -21.48
N LEU A 311 -19.02 3.29 -22.23
CA LEU A 311 -19.42 4.69 -22.00
C LEU A 311 -20.94 4.87 -22.12
N GLU A 312 -21.57 4.23 -23.11
CA GLU A 312 -23.02 4.27 -23.31
C GLU A 312 -23.77 3.69 -22.10
N ASP A 313 -23.34 2.52 -21.62
CA ASP A 313 -23.88 1.91 -20.42
C ASP A 313 -23.76 2.82 -19.20
N CYS A 314 -22.60 3.47 -19.02
CA CYS A 314 -22.36 4.40 -17.93
C CYS A 314 -23.27 5.64 -17.99
N LEU A 315 -23.43 6.25 -19.17
CA LEU A 315 -24.28 7.44 -19.34
C LEU A 315 -25.73 7.17 -18.94
N VAL A 316 -26.25 5.98 -19.25
CA VAL A 316 -27.61 5.56 -18.90
C VAL A 316 -27.69 5.12 -17.42
N ASN A 317 -26.83 4.18 -17.02
CA ASN A 317 -27.02 3.47 -15.76
C ASN A 317 -26.47 4.23 -14.54
N LEU A 318 -25.47 5.09 -14.68
CA LEU A 318 -24.96 5.87 -13.54
C LEU A 318 -26.02 6.83 -13.01
N THR A 319 -26.79 7.48 -13.89
CA THR A 319 -27.91 8.36 -13.49
C THR A 319 -28.97 7.58 -12.71
N ILE A 320 -29.35 6.39 -13.20
CA ILE A 320 -30.31 5.50 -12.53
C ILE A 320 -29.79 5.06 -11.15
N LEU A 321 -28.50 4.75 -11.05
CA LEU A 321 -27.87 4.34 -9.79
C LEU A 321 -27.75 5.52 -8.82
N GLU A 322 -27.45 6.74 -9.28
CA GLU A 322 -27.44 7.95 -8.44
C GLU A 322 -28.82 8.26 -7.87
N GLU A 323 -29.86 8.19 -8.70
CA GLU A 323 -31.24 8.37 -8.26
C GLU A 323 -31.65 7.31 -7.24
N TYR A 324 -31.25 6.05 -7.48
CA TYR A 324 -31.51 4.97 -6.54
C TYR A 324 -30.72 5.12 -5.23
N ALA A 325 -29.45 5.49 -5.29
CA ALA A 325 -28.63 5.76 -4.12
C ALA A 325 -29.27 6.86 -3.27
N LYS A 326 -29.75 7.94 -3.91
CA LYS A 326 -30.49 9.02 -3.25
C LYS A 326 -31.80 8.52 -2.63
N SER A 327 -32.56 7.68 -3.32
CA SER A 327 -33.86 7.20 -2.82
C SER A 327 -33.75 6.35 -1.56
N ILE A 328 -32.62 5.68 -1.35
CA ILE A 328 -32.31 4.90 -0.14
C ILE A 328 -31.43 5.65 0.86
N GLY A 329 -31.11 6.93 0.60
CA GLY A 329 -30.25 7.75 1.45
C GLY A 329 -28.80 7.24 1.54
N TYR A 330 -28.24 6.70 0.46
CA TYR A 330 -26.84 6.27 0.32
C TYR A 330 -26.02 7.36 -0.39
N GLU A 331 -25.21 8.11 0.36
CA GLU A 331 -24.54 9.32 -0.17
C GLU A 331 -23.20 9.04 -0.86
N ASP A 332 -22.55 7.92 -0.51
CA ASP A 332 -21.17 7.60 -0.93
C ASP A 332 -21.02 7.42 -2.45
N PHE A 333 -22.10 7.10 -3.16
CA PHE A 333 -22.02 6.76 -4.59
C PHE A 333 -21.76 7.96 -5.51
N LYS A 334 -22.08 9.20 -5.08
CA LYS A 334 -22.01 10.37 -5.96
C LYS A 334 -20.59 10.63 -6.48
N GLU A 335 -19.58 10.51 -5.61
CA GLU A 335 -18.19 10.70 -6.02
C GLU A 335 -17.68 9.51 -6.85
N GLU A 336 -18.10 8.29 -6.48
CA GLU A 336 -17.75 7.07 -7.23
C GLU A 336 -18.29 7.11 -8.67
N SER A 337 -19.56 7.53 -8.85
CA SER A 337 -20.20 7.68 -10.16
C SER A 337 -19.40 8.59 -11.10
N GLN A 338 -18.94 9.74 -10.61
CA GLN A 338 -18.12 10.66 -11.39
C GLN A 338 -16.80 10.01 -11.84
N LYS A 339 -16.14 9.27 -10.94
CA LYS A 339 -14.90 8.55 -11.26
C LYS A 339 -15.12 7.46 -12.30
N LEU A 340 -16.22 6.72 -12.20
CA LEU A 340 -16.60 5.67 -13.16
C LEU A 340 -16.88 6.26 -14.55
N LEU A 341 -17.59 7.40 -14.61
CA LEU A 341 -17.87 8.07 -15.87
C LEU A 341 -16.59 8.57 -16.55
N GLU A 342 -15.68 9.23 -15.80
CA GLU A 342 -14.41 9.70 -16.35
C GLU A 342 -13.52 8.54 -16.82
N ALA A 343 -13.50 7.42 -16.09
CA ALA A 343 -12.78 6.21 -16.51
C ALA A 343 -13.36 5.63 -17.81
N ALA A 344 -14.68 5.57 -17.96
CA ALA A 344 -15.33 5.07 -19.17
C ALA A 344 -15.06 5.97 -20.38
N LYS A 345 -15.09 7.31 -20.20
CA LYS A 345 -14.71 8.27 -21.25
C LYS A 345 -13.27 8.07 -21.71
N LYS A 346 -12.35 7.91 -20.75
CA LYS A 346 -10.93 7.65 -21.05
C LYS A 346 -10.76 6.35 -21.84
N GLN A 347 -11.41 5.27 -21.42
CA GLN A 347 -11.32 3.98 -22.11
C GLN A 347 -11.85 4.05 -23.55
N GLU A 348 -13.01 4.70 -23.77
CA GLU A 348 -13.57 4.87 -25.11
C GLU A 348 -12.64 5.74 -25.98
N PHE A 349 -12.04 6.77 -25.39
CA PHE A 349 -11.02 7.58 -26.06
C PHE A 349 -9.79 6.75 -26.48
N GLU A 350 -9.22 5.96 -25.57
CA GLU A 350 -8.05 5.10 -25.84
C GLU A 350 -8.33 4.06 -26.93
N LYS A 351 -9.56 3.53 -26.99
CA LYS A 351 -9.99 2.63 -28.06
C LYS A 351 -10.00 3.33 -29.42
N ARG A 352 -10.51 4.56 -29.49
CA ARG A 352 -10.45 5.36 -30.73
C ARG A 352 -9.01 5.70 -31.10
N LEU A 353 -8.21 6.14 -30.13
CA LEU A 353 -6.79 6.48 -30.29
C LEU A 353 -5.98 5.31 -30.86
N SER A 354 -6.11 4.12 -30.28
CA SER A 354 -5.38 2.92 -30.73
C SER A 354 -5.77 2.44 -32.13
N SER A 355 -6.99 2.76 -32.60
CA SER A 355 -7.44 2.46 -33.97
C SER A 355 -7.06 3.54 -35.00
N THR A 356 -6.45 4.64 -34.57
CA THR A 356 -6.15 5.81 -35.41
C THR A 356 -4.68 5.79 -35.85
N ASP A 357 -4.41 5.99 -37.14
CA ASP A 357 -3.05 6.11 -37.65
C ASP A 357 -2.40 7.43 -37.21
N LEU A 358 -1.32 7.31 -36.45
CA LEU A 358 -0.50 8.41 -35.95
C LEU A 358 0.99 8.18 -36.23
N SER A 359 1.30 7.34 -37.22
CA SER A 359 2.67 6.89 -37.51
C SER A 359 3.55 7.94 -38.20
N THR A 360 2.93 8.92 -38.86
CA THR A 360 3.61 10.00 -39.60
C THR A 360 3.06 11.36 -39.24
N VAL A 361 3.85 12.42 -39.46
CA VAL A 361 3.44 13.81 -39.23
C VAL A 361 2.21 14.18 -40.07
N SER A 362 2.13 13.68 -41.31
CA SER A 362 0.98 13.88 -42.19
C SER A 362 -0.29 13.24 -41.61
N ALA A 363 -0.19 12.01 -41.10
CA ALA A 363 -1.30 11.33 -40.44
C ALA A 363 -1.73 12.07 -39.16
N CYS A 364 -0.78 12.50 -38.33
CA CYS A 364 -1.06 13.29 -37.12
C CYS A 364 -1.78 14.61 -37.42
N LYS A 365 -1.34 15.37 -38.45
CA LYS A 365 -1.99 16.65 -38.83
C LYS A 365 -3.46 16.49 -39.22
N VAL A 366 -3.84 15.34 -39.78
CA VAL A 366 -5.23 15.03 -40.13
C VAL A 366 -6.00 14.49 -38.92
N ASN A 367 -5.41 13.56 -38.18
CA ASN A 367 -6.14 12.77 -37.18
C ASN A 367 -6.20 13.40 -35.78
N ILE A 368 -5.22 14.22 -35.37
CA ILE A 368 -5.25 14.89 -34.06
C ILE A 368 -6.49 15.80 -33.90
N PRO A 369 -6.85 16.66 -34.88
CA PRO A 369 -8.07 17.46 -34.78
C PRO A 369 -9.34 16.61 -34.66
N ILE A 370 -9.42 15.48 -35.37
CA ILE A 370 -10.55 14.55 -35.32
C ILE A 370 -10.64 13.90 -33.93
N LEU A 371 -9.51 13.49 -33.36
CA LEU A 371 -9.44 12.96 -32.00
C LEU A 371 -9.82 14.03 -30.96
N GLN A 372 -9.43 15.29 -31.15
CA GLN A 372 -9.81 16.38 -30.26
C GLN A 372 -11.32 16.66 -30.32
N GLU A 373 -11.91 16.65 -31.52
CA GLU A 373 -13.35 16.77 -31.68
C GLU A 373 -14.08 15.62 -30.99
N PHE A 374 -13.61 14.39 -31.15
CA PHE A 374 -14.15 13.22 -30.46
C PHE A 374 -14.03 13.34 -28.94
N ALA A 375 -12.86 13.75 -28.42
CA ALA A 375 -12.65 14.00 -27.00
C ALA A 375 -13.67 15.02 -26.45
N ASN A 376 -13.92 16.10 -27.19
CA ASN A 376 -14.91 17.12 -26.82
C ASN A 376 -16.34 16.55 -26.85
N GLN A 377 -16.70 15.75 -27.86
CA GLN A 377 -18.01 15.12 -28.00
C GLN A 377 -18.34 14.21 -26.79
N ILE A 378 -17.36 13.44 -26.31
CA ILE A 378 -17.52 12.57 -25.15
C ILE A 378 -17.22 13.27 -23.81
N GLY A 379 -16.82 14.54 -23.85
CA GLY A 379 -16.46 15.33 -22.67
C GLY A 379 -15.20 14.85 -21.93
N TYR A 380 -14.23 14.29 -22.65
CA TYR A 380 -12.92 13.88 -22.13
C TYR A 380 -11.91 15.04 -22.22
N LYS A 381 -11.39 15.49 -21.08
CA LYS A 381 -10.49 16.66 -21.00
C LYS A 381 -8.99 16.32 -21.04
N GLY A 382 -8.61 15.04 -21.02
CA GLY A 382 -7.21 14.63 -20.90
C GLY A 382 -6.36 14.78 -22.17
N PHE A 383 -6.98 14.85 -23.35
CA PHE A 383 -6.27 14.68 -24.63
C PHE A 383 -5.37 15.86 -25.04
N GLU A 384 -5.66 17.09 -24.60
CA GLU A 384 -4.92 18.28 -25.08
C GLU A 384 -3.40 18.13 -24.85
N LYS A 385 -3.02 17.62 -23.67
CA LYS A 385 -1.62 17.35 -23.33
C LYS A 385 -1.04 16.22 -24.19
N ASP A 386 -1.76 15.11 -24.34
CA ASP A 386 -1.32 13.92 -25.07
C ASP A 386 -1.08 14.22 -26.56
N SER A 387 -1.87 15.12 -27.14
CA SER A 387 -1.79 15.49 -28.57
C SER A 387 -0.42 16.08 -28.96
N THR A 388 0.17 16.88 -28.07
CA THR A 388 1.48 17.51 -28.32
C THR A 388 2.60 16.49 -28.26
N GLU A 389 2.53 15.56 -27.31
CA GLU A 389 3.51 14.48 -27.16
C GLU A 389 3.47 13.52 -28.36
N ILE A 390 2.26 13.15 -28.81
CA ILE A 390 2.05 12.32 -30.00
C ILE A 390 2.67 12.98 -31.24
N LEU A 391 2.39 14.26 -31.48
CA LEU A 391 2.92 14.98 -32.64
C LEU A 391 4.45 15.04 -32.61
N ASN A 392 5.05 15.37 -31.46
CA ASN A 392 6.51 15.42 -31.31
C ASN A 392 7.16 14.07 -31.60
N HIS A 393 6.55 12.96 -31.14
CA HIS A 393 7.05 11.62 -31.40
C HIS A 393 7.01 11.27 -32.90
N ALA A 394 5.91 11.62 -33.59
CA ALA A 394 5.80 11.42 -35.04
C ALA A 394 6.84 12.25 -35.81
N ILE A 395 7.08 13.50 -35.39
CA ILE A 395 8.12 14.38 -35.97
C ILE A 395 9.51 13.73 -35.85
N GLU A 396 9.84 13.18 -34.68
CA GLU A 396 11.12 12.52 -34.46
C GLU A 396 11.27 11.23 -35.28
N SER A 397 10.21 10.41 -35.33
CA SER A 397 10.18 9.14 -36.06
C SER A 397 10.33 9.36 -37.58
N ASP A 398 9.54 10.26 -38.17
CA ASP A 398 9.61 10.58 -39.60
C ASP A 398 10.98 11.14 -39.98
N PHE A 399 11.55 12.00 -39.13
CA PHE A 399 12.90 12.51 -39.34
C PHE A 399 13.95 11.42 -39.34
N LYS A 400 13.93 10.53 -38.34
CA LYS A 400 14.86 9.39 -38.24
C LYS A 400 14.76 8.45 -39.44
N LEU A 401 13.55 8.14 -39.91
CA LEU A 401 13.34 7.32 -41.09
C LEU A 401 13.95 7.96 -42.33
N LYS A 402 13.68 9.26 -42.55
CA LYS A 402 14.26 10.00 -43.68
C LYS A 402 15.78 10.08 -43.60
N LEU A 403 16.33 10.34 -42.41
CA LEU A 403 17.76 10.38 -42.16
C LEU A 403 18.43 9.03 -42.47
N GLY A 404 17.86 7.93 -41.96
CA GLY A 404 18.38 6.58 -42.19
C GLY A 404 18.32 6.12 -43.66
N ALA A 405 17.35 6.61 -44.43
CA ALA A 405 17.23 6.32 -45.86
C ALA A 405 18.15 7.19 -46.74
N THR A 406 18.85 8.18 -46.17
CA THR A 406 19.63 9.16 -46.91
C THR A 406 21.11 8.83 -46.87
N ASN A 407 21.77 8.81 -48.04
CA ASN A 407 23.22 8.55 -48.10
C ASN A 407 24.03 9.75 -47.60
N LEU A 408 24.77 9.57 -46.51
CA LEU A 408 25.61 10.58 -45.86
C LEU A 408 27.05 10.07 -45.65
N THR A 409 27.50 9.11 -46.47
CA THR A 409 28.79 8.41 -46.28
C THR A 409 30.01 9.18 -46.81
N THR A 410 29.81 10.12 -47.74
CA THR A 410 30.88 10.91 -48.36
C THR A 410 30.56 12.40 -48.33
N VAL A 411 31.58 13.25 -48.42
CA VAL A 411 31.45 14.70 -48.46
C VAL A 411 30.56 15.15 -49.61
N SER A 412 30.69 14.53 -50.79
CA SER A 412 29.86 14.82 -51.95
C SER A 412 28.38 14.47 -51.71
N ALA A 413 28.11 13.33 -51.05
CA ALA A 413 26.74 12.94 -50.71
C ALA A 413 26.14 13.89 -49.65
N CYS A 414 26.92 14.27 -48.64
CA CYS A 414 26.51 15.23 -47.61
C CYS A 414 26.17 16.61 -48.19
N LYS A 415 26.99 17.15 -49.11
CA LYS A 415 26.74 18.47 -49.74
C LYS A 415 25.40 18.53 -50.49
N VAL A 416 24.96 17.43 -51.08
CA VAL A 416 23.67 17.34 -51.78
C VAL A 416 22.51 17.09 -50.80
N ASN A 417 22.70 16.17 -49.86
CA ASN A 417 21.58 15.64 -49.07
C ASN A 417 21.29 16.40 -47.77
N ILE A 418 22.28 17.08 -47.16
CA ILE A 418 22.04 17.87 -45.93
C ILE A 418 21.02 19.00 -46.16
N PRO A 419 21.09 19.81 -47.23
CA PRO A 419 20.06 20.82 -47.50
C PRO A 419 18.65 20.23 -47.64
N ILE A 420 18.52 19.06 -48.30
CA ILE A 420 17.25 18.36 -48.48
C ILE A 420 16.70 17.88 -47.13
N LEU A 421 17.55 17.35 -46.26
CA LEU A 421 17.17 16.95 -44.90
C LEU A 421 16.80 18.15 -44.02
N GLN A 422 17.48 19.29 -44.18
CA GLN A 422 17.15 20.53 -43.47
C GLN A 422 15.80 21.10 -43.91
N GLU A 423 15.52 21.09 -45.21
CA GLU A 423 14.22 21.48 -45.74
C GLU A 423 13.12 20.56 -45.20
N PHE A 424 13.35 19.25 -45.22
CA PHE A 424 12.42 18.28 -44.65
C PHE A 424 12.21 18.51 -43.14
N ALA A 425 13.28 18.70 -42.36
CA ALA A 425 13.22 19.01 -40.93
C ALA A 425 12.34 20.24 -40.66
N ASN A 426 12.51 21.30 -41.45
CA ASN A 426 11.71 22.52 -41.32
C ASN A 426 10.23 22.28 -41.69
N GLN A 427 9.95 21.50 -42.75
CA GLN A 427 8.59 21.18 -43.18
C GLN A 427 7.79 20.39 -42.12
N ILE A 428 8.47 19.47 -41.40
CA ILE A 428 7.84 18.67 -40.36
C ILE A 428 7.94 19.31 -38.96
N GLY A 429 8.73 20.38 -38.80
CA GLY A 429 8.92 21.07 -37.52
C GLY A 429 9.98 20.43 -36.60
N TYR A 430 10.87 19.60 -37.12
CA TYR A 430 11.99 19.02 -36.39
C TYR A 430 13.04 20.08 -36.07
N LYS A 431 13.35 20.29 -34.78
CA LYS A 431 14.31 21.30 -34.32
C LYS A 431 15.66 20.66 -34.00
N GLY A 432 16.75 21.38 -34.26
CA GLY A 432 18.10 20.99 -33.84
C GLY A 432 18.97 20.32 -34.91
N PHE A 433 18.42 19.98 -36.08
CA PHE A 433 19.18 19.34 -37.16
C PHE A 433 20.36 20.17 -37.68
N GLU A 434 20.31 21.50 -37.56
CA GLU A 434 21.42 22.39 -37.93
C GLU A 434 22.72 22.02 -37.22
N LYS A 435 22.64 21.68 -35.93
CA LYS A 435 23.81 21.25 -35.14
C LYS A 435 24.26 19.84 -35.54
N ASP A 436 23.31 18.93 -35.70
CA ASP A 436 23.60 17.53 -36.04
C ASP A 436 24.21 17.40 -37.44
N SER A 437 23.74 18.21 -38.39
CA SER A 437 24.23 18.22 -39.76
C SER A 437 25.70 18.65 -39.87
N ALA A 438 26.14 19.61 -39.04
CA ALA A 438 27.55 20.01 -38.99
C ALA A 438 28.44 18.87 -38.48
N GLU A 439 27.98 18.11 -37.47
CA GLU A 439 28.70 16.95 -36.96
C GLU A 439 28.77 15.82 -38.00
N ILE A 440 27.65 15.51 -38.66
CA ILE A 440 27.56 14.52 -39.73
C ILE A 440 28.55 14.87 -40.86
N LEU A 441 28.55 16.13 -41.30
CA LEU A 441 29.46 16.60 -42.35
C LEU A 441 30.92 16.46 -41.91
N ASN A 442 31.27 16.86 -40.69
CA ASN A 442 32.64 16.73 -40.18
C ASN A 442 33.12 15.27 -40.13
N ARG A 443 32.26 14.33 -39.74
CA ARG A 443 32.58 12.89 -39.76
C ARG A 443 32.80 12.37 -41.18
N ALA A 444 31.97 12.80 -42.14
CA ALA A 444 32.14 12.43 -43.54
C ALA A 444 33.46 13.00 -44.12
N ILE A 445 33.80 14.26 -43.79
CA ILE A 445 35.08 14.88 -44.15
C ILE A 445 36.26 14.07 -43.59
N GLU A 446 36.21 13.70 -42.30
CA GLU A 446 37.27 12.89 -41.69
C GLU A 446 37.38 11.48 -42.32
N SER A 447 36.25 10.84 -42.59
CA SER A 447 36.21 9.51 -43.25
C SER A 447 36.78 9.56 -44.67
N ASP A 448 36.32 10.50 -45.51
CA ASP A 448 36.82 10.67 -46.87
C ASP A 448 38.32 11.02 -46.87
N PHE A 449 38.76 11.85 -45.93
CA PHE A 449 40.18 12.17 -45.74
C PHE A 449 41.01 10.92 -45.40
N LEU A 450 40.60 10.13 -44.41
CA LEU A 450 41.31 8.93 -44.00
C LEU A 450 41.32 7.86 -45.10
N LEU A 451 40.22 7.72 -45.84
CA LEU A 451 40.14 6.82 -46.98
C LEU A 451 41.10 7.25 -48.09
N GLU A 452 41.17 8.54 -48.42
CA GLU A 452 42.13 9.06 -49.39
C GLU A 452 43.57 8.87 -48.90
N ALA A 453 43.85 9.20 -47.63
CA ALA A 453 45.16 9.02 -47.01
C ALA A 453 45.64 7.56 -47.04
N SER A 454 44.72 6.59 -46.92
CA SER A 454 45.04 5.16 -46.98
C SER A 454 45.59 4.69 -48.33
N LYS A 455 45.36 5.45 -49.41
CA LYS A 455 45.86 5.15 -50.77
C LYS A 455 47.35 5.47 -50.93
N TYR A 456 47.94 6.21 -49.99
CA TYR A 456 49.32 6.67 -50.07
C TYR A 456 50.21 5.92 -49.06
N ASP A 457 51.47 5.66 -49.44
CA ASP A 457 52.47 5.13 -48.51
C ASP A 457 53.00 6.25 -47.61
N LEU A 458 52.75 6.11 -46.31
CA LEU A 458 53.13 7.07 -45.26
C LEU A 458 54.10 6.46 -44.22
N LYS A 459 54.77 5.35 -44.55
CA LYS A 459 55.63 4.60 -43.60
C LYS A 459 57.05 5.16 -43.44
N SER A 460 57.52 6.00 -44.36
CA SER A 460 58.88 6.55 -44.36
C SER A 460 58.87 8.07 -44.48
N ILE A 461 59.90 8.74 -43.97
CA ILE A 461 60.04 10.21 -44.09
C ILE A 461 59.97 10.65 -45.58
N LYS A 462 60.68 9.94 -46.47
CA LYS A 462 60.71 10.23 -47.90
C LYS A 462 59.33 10.10 -48.56
N SER A 463 58.54 9.09 -48.17
CA SER A 463 57.20 8.89 -48.69
C SER A 463 56.20 9.91 -48.11
N CYS A 464 56.35 10.29 -46.84
CA CYS A 464 55.60 11.40 -46.24
C CYS A 464 55.87 12.74 -46.94
N ASP A 465 57.12 13.09 -47.21
CA ASP A 465 57.47 14.37 -47.86
C ASP A 465 56.89 14.47 -49.28
N THR A 466 56.70 13.33 -49.96
CA THR A 466 56.10 13.27 -51.29
C THR A 466 54.57 13.31 -51.26
N ASN A 467 53.94 12.61 -50.31
CA ASN A 467 52.49 12.36 -50.33
C ASN A 467 51.68 13.31 -49.43
N VAL A 468 52.26 13.82 -48.34
CA VAL A 468 51.59 14.76 -47.43
C VAL A 468 51.16 16.06 -48.14
N PRO A 469 51.94 16.67 -49.06
CA PRO A 469 51.48 17.83 -49.83
C PRO A 469 50.25 17.53 -50.70
N LYS A 470 50.16 16.34 -51.29
CA LYS A 470 49.00 15.91 -52.09
C LYS A 470 47.76 15.76 -51.20
N LEU A 471 47.93 15.17 -50.03
CA LEU A 471 46.88 15.06 -49.02
C LEU A 471 46.49 16.41 -48.43
N LYS A 472 47.40 17.40 -48.39
CA LYS A 472 47.08 18.78 -47.98
C LYS A 472 46.14 19.46 -48.97
N SER A 473 46.37 19.27 -50.27
CA SER A 473 45.47 19.76 -51.32
C SER A 473 44.09 19.13 -51.16
N PHE A 474 44.03 17.80 -51.07
CA PHE A 474 42.77 17.09 -50.88
C PHE A 474 42.04 17.51 -49.59
N ALA A 475 42.75 17.63 -48.47
CA ALA A 475 42.20 18.11 -47.21
C ALA A 475 41.61 19.52 -47.33
N ALA A 476 42.26 20.43 -48.07
CA ALA A 476 41.73 21.75 -48.33
C ALA A 476 40.46 21.69 -49.21
N ASP A 477 40.44 20.84 -50.24
CA ASP A 477 39.31 20.69 -51.16
C ASP A 477 38.03 20.18 -50.47
N ILE A 478 38.19 19.30 -49.47
CA ILE A 478 37.07 18.75 -48.68
C ILE A 478 36.82 19.50 -47.37
N GLY A 479 37.67 20.47 -46.99
CA GLY A 479 37.52 21.28 -45.78
C GLY A 479 37.95 20.60 -44.47
N TYR A 480 38.91 19.68 -44.50
CA TYR A 480 39.41 18.98 -43.30
C TYR A 480 40.31 19.88 -42.44
N GLN A 481 39.77 20.38 -41.32
CA GLN A 481 40.44 21.35 -40.46
C GLN A 481 41.55 20.76 -39.58
N LYS A 482 41.53 19.45 -39.30
CA LYS A 482 42.51 18.77 -38.43
C LYS A 482 43.75 18.29 -39.19
N PHE A 483 43.96 18.78 -40.41
CA PHE A 483 45.05 18.33 -41.28
C PHE A 483 46.43 18.50 -40.63
N ASP A 484 46.72 19.65 -40.04
CA ASP A 484 48.04 19.94 -39.49
C ASP A 484 48.34 19.07 -38.25
N GLU A 485 47.34 18.81 -37.41
CA GLU A 485 47.44 17.88 -36.28
C GLU A 485 47.69 16.44 -36.76
N TRP A 486 46.91 15.98 -37.74
CA TRP A 486 47.06 14.66 -38.35
C TRP A 486 48.45 14.51 -39.01
N ALA A 487 48.89 15.51 -39.77
CA ALA A 487 50.17 15.50 -40.48
C ALA A 487 51.35 15.47 -39.50
N ALA A 488 51.26 16.18 -38.37
CA ALA A 488 52.26 16.12 -37.31
C ALA A 488 52.37 14.71 -36.70
N GLN A 489 51.24 14.07 -36.41
CA GLN A 489 51.22 12.70 -35.85
C GLN A 489 51.81 11.66 -36.80
N ILE A 490 51.52 11.75 -38.11
CA ILE A 490 52.06 10.84 -39.12
C ILE A 490 53.57 11.02 -39.28
N LYS A 491 54.07 12.27 -39.33
CA LYS A 491 55.52 12.55 -39.43
C LYS A 491 56.31 12.05 -38.21
N VAL A 492 55.72 12.08 -37.01
CA VAL A 492 56.32 11.50 -35.80
C VAL A 492 56.43 9.97 -35.90
N LYS A 493 55.38 9.29 -36.39
CA LYS A 493 55.39 7.83 -36.60
C LYS A 493 56.36 7.38 -37.70
N ALA A 494 56.65 8.23 -38.68
CA ALA A 494 57.56 7.94 -39.80
C ALA A 494 59.06 8.11 -39.46
N LYS A 495 59.43 8.67 -38.29
CA LYS A 495 60.83 8.78 -37.86
C LYS A 495 61.40 7.38 -37.53
N PRO A 496 62.57 7.00 -38.09
CA PRO A 496 63.17 5.71 -37.77
C PRO A 496 63.70 5.73 -36.32
N LYS A 497 63.40 4.67 -35.54
CA LYS A 497 63.89 4.49 -34.16
C LYS A 497 65.43 4.49 -34.03
N THR A 498 66.16 4.46 -35.14
CA THR A 498 67.63 4.44 -35.18
C THR A 498 68.29 5.73 -34.71
N THR A 499 67.70 6.91 -34.93
CA THR A 499 68.37 8.18 -34.58
C THR A 499 68.47 8.41 -33.06
N ALA A 500 67.49 7.93 -32.29
CA ALA A 500 67.54 7.98 -30.82
C ALA A 500 68.51 6.94 -30.23
N VAL A 501 68.66 5.78 -30.87
CA VAL A 501 69.60 4.72 -30.45
C VAL A 501 71.04 5.13 -30.73
N VAL A 502 71.33 5.81 -31.85
CA VAL A 502 72.67 6.31 -32.19
C VAL A 502 73.13 7.41 -31.23
N LEU A 503 72.26 8.35 -30.87
CA LEU A 503 72.58 9.41 -29.90
C LEU A 503 72.77 8.88 -28.47
N GLY A 504 72.00 7.87 -28.06
CA GLY A 504 72.20 7.18 -26.77
C GLY A 504 73.52 6.40 -26.72
N TYR A 505 73.99 5.86 -27.84
CA TYR A 505 75.23 5.05 -27.89
C TYR A 505 76.51 5.88 -27.95
N VAL A 506 76.48 7.08 -28.56
CA VAL A 506 77.61 8.03 -28.49
C VAL A 506 77.89 8.42 -27.05
N ALA A 507 76.85 8.61 -26.22
CA ALA A 507 77.02 8.87 -24.79
C ALA A 507 77.64 7.70 -24.03
N ILE A 508 77.27 6.45 -24.35
CA ILE A 508 77.80 5.24 -23.70
C ILE A 508 79.27 4.97 -24.10
N LEU A 509 79.65 5.22 -25.35
CA LEU A 509 81.05 5.08 -25.81
C LEU A 509 81.99 6.13 -25.18
N ILE A 510 81.49 7.36 -24.98
CA ILE A 510 82.23 8.43 -24.28
C ILE A 510 82.40 8.08 -22.79
N ILE A 511 81.38 7.51 -22.14
CA ILE A 511 81.47 7.11 -20.72
C ILE A 511 82.39 5.89 -20.55
N GLY A 512 82.32 4.89 -21.44
CA GLY A 512 83.15 3.68 -21.36
C GLY A 512 84.65 3.92 -21.57
N SER A 513 85.02 4.89 -22.41
CA SER A 513 86.41 5.29 -22.65
C SER A 513 87.04 6.09 -21.50
N LEU A 514 86.24 6.59 -20.56
CA LEU A 514 86.70 7.26 -19.34
C LEU A 514 86.91 6.30 -18.16
N ILE A 515 86.41 5.05 -18.23
CA ILE A 515 86.40 4.10 -17.11
C ILE A 515 87.53 3.05 -17.22
N PHE A 516 87.97 2.67 -18.42
CA PHE A 516 88.99 1.63 -18.62
C PHE A 516 90.32 2.23 -19.08
N ASN A 517 91.35 2.20 -18.23
CA ASN A 517 92.62 2.93 -18.42
C ASN A 517 93.85 2.04 -18.74
N GLU A 518 93.64 0.77 -19.11
CA GLU A 518 94.72 -0.15 -19.54
C GLU A 518 94.38 -0.83 -20.88
N ASP A 519 95.37 -0.88 -21.78
CA ASP A 519 95.22 -1.15 -23.22
C ASP A 519 94.56 -2.48 -23.57
N ALA A 520 94.68 -3.50 -22.72
CA ALA A 520 94.06 -4.81 -22.96
C ALA A 520 92.55 -4.82 -22.69
N GLY A 521 92.08 -4.08 -21.67
CA GLY A 521 90.66 -4.00 -21.32
C GLY A 521 89.86 -3.16 -22.31
N ALA A 522 90.45 -2.06 -22.79
CA ALA A 522 89.85 -1.19 -23.80
C ALA A 522 89.70 -1.90 -25.16
N MET A 523 90.70 -2.69 -25.55
CA MET A 523 90.66 -3.43 -26.82
C MET A 523 89.64 -4.59 -26.78
N GLY A 524 89.52 -5.29 -25.66
CA GLY A 524 88.49 -6.32 -25.44
C GLY A 524 87.07 -5.75 -25.44
N PHE A 525 86.85 -4.62 -24.76
CA PHE A 525 85.56 -3.93 -24.76
C PHE A 525 85.18 -3.41 -26.15
N MET A 526 86.14 -2.85 -26.91
CA MET A 526 85.91 -2.43 -28.29
C MET A 526 85.57 -3.60 -29.21
N LEU A 527 86.26 -4.74 -29.09
CA LEU A 527 85.99 -5.92 -29.92
C LEU A 527 84.59 -6.49 -29.66
N CYS A 528 84.20 -6.62 -28.38
CA CYS A 528 82.85 -7.08 -28.00
C CYS A 528 81.76 -6.10 -28.47
N SER A 529 82.02 -4.80 -28.38
CA SER A 529 81.12 -3.74 -28.86
C SER A 529 80.95 -3.79 -30.39
N VAL A 530 82.03 -4.01 -31.13
CA VAL A 530 82.01 -4.13 -32.60
C VAL A 530 81.26 -5.39 -33.05
N LEU A 531 81.45 -6.52 -32.36
CA LEU A 531 80.73 -7.76 -32.65
C LEU A 531 79.22 -7.65 -32.34
N PHE A 532 78.86 -6.92 -31.27
CA PHE A 532 77.47 -6.60 -30.97
C PHE A 532 76.84 -5.68 -32.03
N ILE A 533 77.60 -4.69 -32.52
CA ILE A 533 77.20 -3.78 -33.60
C ILE A 533 76.97 -4.55 -34.91
N LEU A 534 77.84 -5.49 -35.28
CA LEU A 534 77.68 -6.35 -36.46
C LEU A 534 76.40 -7.21 -36.37
N GLY A 535 76.10 -7.75 -35.19
CA GLY A 535 74.88 -8.52 -34.95
C GLY A 535 73.59 -7.69 -35.03
N LEU A 536 73.63 -6.41 -34.64
CA LEU A 536 72.48 -5.50 -34.70
C LEU A 536 72.26 -4.89 -36.09
N ILE A 537 73.33 -4.52 -36.80
CA ILE A 537 73.26 -3.88 -38.12
C ILE A 537 72.88 -4.89 -39.20
N SER A 538 73.38 -6.12 -39.11
CA SER A 538 73.14 -7.15 -40.13
C SER A 538 72.64 -8.47 -39.54
N PRO A 539 71.41 -8.50 -39.00
CA PRO A 539 70.86 -9.69 -38.33
C PRO A 539 70.74 -10.91 -39.26
N LYS A 540 70.81 -10.72 -40.59
CA LYS A 540 70.84 -11.81 -41.57
C LYS A 540 72.14 -12.62 -41.56
N LEU A 541 73.28 -12.04 -41.18
CA LEU A 541 74.55 -12.76 -41.03
C LEU A 541 74.53 -13.74 -39.83
N VAL A 542 73.74 -13.42 -38.80
CA VAL A 542 73.64 -14.23 -37.56
C VAL A 542 72.56 -15.32 -37.67
N LEU A 543 71.54 -15.11 -38.51
CA LEU A 543 70.47 -16.09 -38.75
C LEU A 543 70.92 -17.32 -39.57
N TRP A 544 72.14 -17.35 -40.10
CA TRP A 544 72.63 -18.48 -40.90
C TRP A 544 73.01 -19.72 -40.06
N TRP A 545 73.17 -19.58 -38.74
CA TRP A 545 73.65 -20.67 -37.86
C TRP A 545 72.59 -21.28 -36.93
N GLY A 546 71.34 -20.82 -36.98
CA GLY A 546 70.25 -21.40 -36.20
C GLY A 546 68.90 -21.14 -36.88
N GLY A 547 68.31 -22.19 -37.45
CA GLY A 547 67.05 -22.14 -38.20
C GLY A 547 65.94 -21.38 -37.47
N GLU A 548 65.21 -20.58 -38.25
CA GLU A 548 64.04 -19.75 -37.91
C GLU A 548 63.86 -19.37 -36.42
N GLN A 549 64.60 -18.36 -35.97
CA GLN A 549 64.28 -17.66 -34.71
C GLN A 549 63.98 -16.18 -34.95
N THR A 550 63.02 -15.64 -34.19
CA THR A 550 62.65 -14.21 -34.25
C THR A 550 63.76 -13.33 -33.66
N ARG A 551 63.94 -12.12 -34.23
CA ARG A 551 64.95 -11.11 -33.81
C ARG A 551 65.08 -10.93 -32.29
N PHE A 552 63.97 -11.06 -31.56
CA PHE A 552 63.92 -10.86 -30.11
C PHE A 552 64.57 -12.00 -29.29
N ARG A 553 64.52 -13.25 -29.76
CA ARG A 553 65.20 -14.39 -29.08
C ARG A 553 66.72 -14.35 -29.28
N VAL A 554 67.17 -13.95 -30.46
CA VAL A 554 68.61 -13.78 -30.77
C VAL A 554 69.22 -12.69 -29.87
N MET A 555 68.51 -11.57 -29.64
CA MET A 555 68.96 -10.53 -28.71
C MET A 555 69.06 -11.02 -27.25
N LYS A 556 68.14 -11.89 -26.79
CA LYS A 556 68.23 -12.47 -25.44
C LYS A 556 69.44 -13.39 -25.28
N ILE A 557 69.73 -14.23 -26.27
CA ILE A 557 70.87 -15.17 -26.23
C ILE A 557 72.19 -14.40 -26.24
N TYR A 558 72.32 -13.36 -27.07
CA TYR A 558 73.53 -12.52 -27.09
C TYR A 558 73.68 -11.65 -25.84
N GLY A 559 72.58 -11.13 -25.27
CA GLY A 559 72.63 -10.46 -23.97
C GLY A 559 73.11 -11.39 -22.84
N LEU A 560 72.69 -12.66 -22.88
CA LEU A 560 73.15 -13.70 -21.94
C LEU A 560 74.61 -14.10 -22.17
N LEU A 561 75.06 -14.22 -23.43
CA LEU A 561 76.46 -14.52 -23.77
C LEU A 561 77.41 -13.39 -23.40
N ILE A 562 76.99 -12.12 -23.54
CA ILE A 562 77.77 -10.95 -23.13
C ILE A 562 77.88 -10.90 -21.60
N LEU A 563 76.78 -11.17 -20.88
CA LEU A 563 76.81 -11.31 -19.42
C LEU A 563 77.70 -12.48 -18.98
N LEU A 564 77.64 -13.63 -19.66
CA LEU A 564 78.52 -14.77 -19.39
C LEU A 564 79.98 -14.44 -19.66
N SER A 565 80.30 -13.67 -20.71
CA SER A 565 81.67 -13.25 -21.00
C SER A 565 82.21 -12.28 -19.95
N PHE A 566 81.37 -11.40 -19.39
CA PHE A 566 81.79 -10.56 -18.25
C PHE A 566 82.01 -11.37 -16.97
N VAL A 567 81.22 -12.42 -16.73
CA VAL A 567 81.42 -13.32 -15.57
C VAL A 567 82.67 -14.19 -15.73
N ILE A 568 82.91 -14.77 -16.91
CA ILE A 568 84.11 -15.57 -17.20
C ILE A 568 85.36 -14.70 -17.13
N PHE A 569 85.34 -13.49 -17.72
CA PHE A 569 86.51 -12.60 -17.67
C PHE A 569 86.75 -12.04 -16.27
N GLY A 570 85.69 -11.76 -15.50
CA GLY A 570 85.78 -11.40 -14.07
C GLY A 570 86.34 -12.51 -13.17
N MET A 571 86.24 -13.78 -13.59
CA MET A 571 86.88 -14.91 -12.89
C MET A 571 88.36 -15.10 -13.24
N PHE A 572 88.85 -14.51 -14.33
CA PHE A 572 90.26 -14.56 -14.76
C PHE A 572 91.07 -13.30 -14.38
N VAL A 573 90.43 -12.30 -13.76
CA VAL A 573 91.07 -11.06 -13.25
C VAL A 573 91.02 -11.04 -11.72
N ASN A 574 91.50 -12.13 -11.11
CA ASN A 574 91.97 -12.18 -9.73
C ASN A 574 93.26 -13.00 -9.67
#